data_AF-A0A7C4A158-F1
#
_entry.id   AF-A0A7C4A158-F1
#
_cell.length_a   1.000
_cell.length_b   1.000
_cell.length_c   1.000
_cell.angle_alpha   90.00
_cell.angle_beta   90.00
_cell.angle_gamma   90.00
#
_symmetry.space_group_name_H-M   'P 1'
#
loop_
_entity.id
_entity.type
_entity.pdbx_description
1 polymer ?
#
loop_
_entity_poly.entity_id
_entity_poly.type
_entity_poly.pdbx_seq_one_letter_code
_entity_poly.pdbx_strand_id
1 'polypeptide(L)'
;MSDPETDKTWARLAEFAIDGPHLRANKIVTAGRDDPAHMAFDVLRTRILQPMRDNGWKRVAITSPTPDCGKTFTAVNLAIALSRYDNFRTVLMDMDLRKS
;
A
#
# COMPACT_ATOMS: atom_id res chain seq x y z
N MET A 1 1.80 -21.87 1.70
CA MET A 1 0.88 -22.16 0.59
C MET A 1 -0.48 -21.61 1.00
N SER A 2 -1.05 -20.67 0.25
CA SER A 2 -2.42 -20.20 0.51
C SER A 2 -3.41 -21.34 0.24
N ASP A 3 -4.50 -21.36 1.00
CA ASP A 3 -5.62 -22.27 0.77
C ASP A 3 -6.34 -21.88 -0.55
N PRO A 4 -6.75 -22.85 -1.41
CA PRO A 4 -7.41 -22.56 -2.69
C PRO A 4 -8.60 -21.59 -2.60
N GLU A 5 -9.33 -21.58 -1.49
CA GLU A 5 -10.46 -20.66 -1.29
C GLU A 5 -10.00 -19.22 -1.05
N THR A 6 -8.84 -19.05 -0.41
CA THR A 6 -8.17 -17.75 -0.30
C THR A 6 -7.78 -17.24 -1.68
N ASP A 7 -7.21 -18.09 -2.54
CA ASP A 7 -6.81 -17.70 -3.90
C ASP A 7 -7.98 -17.25 -4.76
N LYS A 8 -9.12 -17.96 -4.70
CA LYS A 8 -10.35 -17.53 -5.37
C LYS A 8 -10.86 -16.19 -4.84
N THR A 9 -10.78 -15.98 -3.53
CA THR A 9 -11.19 -14.71 -2.92
C THR A 9 -10.34 -13.54 -3.42
N TRP A 10 -9.03 -13.74 -3.53
CA TRP A 10 -8.11 -12.74 -4.09
C TRP A 10 -8.40 -12.43 -5.56
N ALA A 11 -8.69 -13.46 -6.37
CA ALA A 11 -9.01 -13.30 -7.79
C ALA A 11 -10.31 -12.52 -8.06
N ARG A 12 -11.16 -12.33 -7.03
CA ARG A 12 -12.41 -11.54 -7.13
C ARG A 12 -12.21 -10.06 -6.80
N LEU A 13 -11.07 -9.68 -6.24
CA LEU A 13 -10.79 -8.28 -5.93
C LEU A 13 -10.45 -7.53 -7.21
N ALA A 14 -10.90 -6.28 -7.30
CA ALA A 14 -10.53 -5.42 -8.42
C ALA A 14 -9.01 -5.19 -8.39
N GLU A 15 -8.33 -5.60 -9.45
CA GLU A 15 -6.92 -5.32 -9.63
C GLU A 15 -6.76 -3.90 -10.16
N PHE A 16 -5.82 -3.17 -9.56
CA PHE A 16 -5.41 -1.88 -10.06
C PHE A 16 -4.04 -2.00 -10.72
N ALA A 17 -4.00 -1.82 -12.04
CA ALA A 17 -2.74 -1.78 -12.77
C ALA A 17 -1.96 -0.53 -12.36
N ILE A 18 -0.74 -0.72 -11.89
CA ILE A 18 0.18 0.36 -11.52
C ILE A 18 0.69 1.02 -12.80
N ASP A 19 -0.11 1.91 -13.39
CA ASP A 19 0.25 2.65 -14.59
C ASP A 19 1.14 3.86 -14.24
N GLY A 20 2.43 3.76 -14.55
CA GLY A 20 3.44 4.77 -14.20
C GLY A 20 3.07 6.21 -14.65
N PRO A 21 2.69 6.44 -15.91
CA PRO A 21 2.11 7.69 -16.39
C PRO A 21 0.92 8.22 -15.56
N HIS A 22 -0.12 7.42 -15.33
CA HIS A 22 -1.28 7.81 -14.54
C HIS A 22 -0.92 8.15 -13.09
N LEU A 23 0.00 7.40 -12.49
CA LEU A 23 0.45 7.62 -11.12
C LEU A 23 1.30 8.89 -10.98
N ARG A 24 2.18 9.18 -11.94
CA ARG A 24 2.93 10.45 -11.99
C ARG A 24 2.00 11.66 -12.14
N ALA A 25 0.97 11.56 -13.00
CA ALA A 25 -0.02 12.62 -13.17
C ALA A 25 -0.81 12.92 -11.87
N ASN A 26 -1.01 11.92 -11.02
CA ASN A 26 -1.69 12.05 -9.72
C ASN A 26 -0.73 12.32 -8.54
N LYS A 27 0.51 12.74 -8.80
CA LYS A 27 1.56 12.96 -7.77
C LYS A 27 1.82 11.74 -6.89
N ILE A 28 1.60 10.53 -7.40
CA ILE A 28 1.93 9.29 -6.68
C ILE A 28 3.41 9.00 -6.95
N VAL A 29 4.21 9.51 -6.02
CA VAL A 29 5.66 9.65 -6.12
C VAL A 29 6.39 8.30 -6.15
N THR A 30 5.79 7.26 -5.57
CA THR A 30 6.38 5.91 -5.55
C THR A 30 6.32 5.17 -6.88
N ALA A 31 5.61 5.67 -7.89
CA ALA A 31 5.43 4.97 -9.15
C ALA A 31 6.68 4.97 -10.06
N GLY A 32 7.45 6.06 -10.08
CA GLY A 32 8.75 6.14 -10.72
C GLY A 32 9.88 5.98 -9.69
N ARG A 33 11.01 5.36 -10.08
CA ARG A 33 12.22 5.37 -9.25
C ARG A 33 12.97 6.72 -9.31
N ASP A 34 12.42 7.69 -10.04
CA ASP A 34 13.10 8.95 -10.35
C ASP A 34 12.90 10.05 -9.29
N ASP A 35 11.96 9.88 -8.36
CA ASP A 35 11.70 10.86 -7.29
C ASP A 35 12.28 10.40 -5.94
N PRO A 36 13.07 11.23 -5.24
CA PRO A 36 13.64 10.89 -3.93
C PRO A 36 12.64 10.36 -2.88
N ALA A 37 11.36 10.71 -2.97
CA ALA A 37 10.37 10.21 -2.01
C ALA A 37 10.11 8.70 -2.13
N HIS A 38 10.41 8.06 -3.28
CA HIS A 38 10.31 6.59 -3.38
C HIS A 38 11.22 5.89 -2.37
N MET A 39 12.43 6.42 -2.16
CA MET A 39 13.40 5.89 -1.18
C MET A 39 12.84 5.96 0.24
N ALA A 40 12.14 7.05 0.58
CA ALA A 40 11.51 7.20 1.89
C ALA A 40 10.43 6.13 2.13
N PHE A 41 9.63 5.82 1.11
CA PHE A 41 8.62 4.77 1.18
C PHE A 41 9.20 3.35 1.15
N ASP A 42 10.33 3.13 0.48
CA ASP A 42 11.07 1.87 0.55
C ASP A 42 11.63 1.62 1.97
N VAL A 43 12.15 2.66 2.62
CA VAL A 43 12.57 2.60 4.02
C VAL A 43 11.37 2.35 4.94
N LEU A 44 10.28 3.08 4.75
CA LEU A 44 9.04 2.89 5.52
C LEU A 44 8.52 1.46 5.39
N ARG A 45 8.50 0.91 4.17
CA ARG A 45 8.12 -0.48 3.90
C ARG A 45 8.96 -1.44 4.73
N THR A 46 10.29 -1.32 4.68
CA THR A 46 11.19 -2.22 5.44
C THR A 46 10.90 -2.16 6.93
N ARG A 47 10.72 -0.95 7.47
CA ARG A 47 10.42 -0.73 8.89
C ARG A 47 9.05 -1.26 9.31
N ILE A 48 8.08 -1.34 8.41
CA ILE A 48 6.74 -1.89 8.68
C ILE A 48 6.72 -3.41 8.52
N LEU A 49 7.36 -3.95 7.48
CA LEU A 49 7.35 -5.39 7.21
C LEU A 49 8.06 -6.20 8.30
N GLN A 50 9.11 -5.65 8.91
CA GLN A 50 9.84 -6.33 9.97
C GLN A 50 8.94 -6.66 11.19
N PRO A 51 8.32 -5.68 11.89
CA PRO A 51 7.41 -5.99 12.99
C PRO A 51 6.17 -6.77 12.53
N MET A 52 5.68 -6.57 11.31
CA MET A 52 4.59 -7.39 10.79
C MET A 52 4.96 -8.88 10.71
N ARG A 53 6.17 -9.20 10.24
CA ARG A 53 6.66 -10.58 10.17
C ARG A 53 6.87 -11.14 11.58
N ASP A 54 7.54 -10.39 12.44
CA ASP A 54 7.89 -10.83 13.80
C ASP A 54 6.63 -11.11 14.64
N ASN A 55 5.56 -10.35 14.43
CA ASN A 55 4.29 -10.49 15.15
C ASN A 55 3.21 -11.25 14.37
N GLY A 56 3.51 -11.74 13.16
CA GLY A 56 2.53 -12.41 12.29
C GLY A 56 1.36 -11.51 11.82
N TRP A 57 1.53 -10.18 11.82
CA TRP A 57 0.52 -9.25 11.38
C TRP A 57 0.36 -9.26 9.86
N LYS A 58 -0.89 -9.25 9.41
CA LYS A 58 -1.27 -9.21 7.99
C LYS A 58 -1.96 -7.91 7.59
N ARG A 59 -2.19 -7.01 8.55
CA ARG A 59 -3.00 -5.80 8.40
C ARG A 59 -2.36 -4.66 9.18
N VAL A 60 -2.34 -3.47 8.59
CA VAL A 60 -1.87 -2.24 9.22
C VAL A 60 -2.91 -1.16 8.96
N ALA A 61 -3.31 -0.44 10.01
CA ALA A 61 -4.17 0.72 9.91
C ALA A 61 -3.32 1.99 9.83
N ILE A 62 -3.63 2.88 8.88
CA ILE A 62 -2.99 4.18 8.75
C ILE A 62 -4.00 5.24 9.17
N THR A 63 -3.66 5.97 10.22
CA THR A 63 -4.49 7.04 10.78
C THR A 63 -3.68 8.33 10.87
N SER A 64 -4.36 9.46 10.90
CA SER A 64 -3.74 10.76 11.18
C SER A 64 -4.39 11.40 12.40
N PRO A 65 -3.63 12.19 13.18
CA PRO A 65 -4.16 12.87 14.36
C PRO A 65 -5.24 13.91 13.97
N THR A 66 -5.16 14.48 12.77
CA THR A 66 -6.13 15.45 12.23
C THR A 66 -6.41 15.17 10.74
N PRO A 67 -7.51 15.72 10.16
CA PRO A 67 -7.72 15.73 8.72
C PRO A 67 -6.53 16.31 7.96
N ASP A 68 -6.39 15.92 6.69
CA ASP A 68 -5.43 16.47 5.71
C ASP A 68 -3.92 16.35 6.04
N CYS A 69 -3.55 15.61 7.09
CA CYS A 69 -2.15 15.24 7.36
C CYS A 69 -1.57 14.17 6.42
N GLY A 70 -2.11 14.01 5.22
CA GLY A 70 -1.54 13.10 4.22
C GLY A 70 -1.78 11.61 4.46
N LYS A 71 -2.75 11.20 5.30
CA LYS A 71 -3.05 9.77 5.55
C LYS A 71 -3.27 8.97 4.25
N THR A 72 -4.04 9.51 3.31
CA THR A 72 -4.34 8.88 2.03
C THR A 72 -3.10 8.80 1.16
N PHE A 73 -2.30 9.88 1.12
CA PHE A 73 -1.04 9.91 0.39
C PHE A 73 -0.06 8.84 0.90
N THR A 74 0.12 8.76 2.22
CA THR A 74 0.97 7.75 2.85
C THR A 74 0.46 6.33 2.60
N ALA A 75 -0.86 6.11 2.72
CA ALA A 75 -1.46 4.80 2.52
C ALA A 75 -1.30 4.28 1.09
N VAL A 76 -1.56 5.13 0.09
CA VAL A 76 -1.40 4.78 -1.33
C VAL A 76 0.06 4.45 -1.66
N ASN A 77 0.99 5.32 -1.28
CA ASN A 77 2.41 5.12 -1.61
C ASN A 77 3.01 3.91 -0.88
N LEU A 78 2.61 3.65 0.37
CA LEU A 78 3.03 2.43 1.07
C LEU A 78 2.44 1.17 0.43
N ALA A 79 1.17 1.18 0.01
CA ALA A 79 0.55 0.06 -0.67
C ALA A 79 1.27 -0.28 -1.99
N ILE A 80 1.66 0.73 -2.78
CA ILE A 80 2.45 0.55 -4.00
C ILE A 80 3.85 0.02 -3.68
N ALA A 81 4.49 0.51 -2.62
CA ALA A 81 5.80 0.00 -2.20
C ALA A 81 5.73 -1.48 -1.79
N LEU A 82 4.64 -1.88 -1.10
CA LEU A 82 4.39 -3.26 -0.67
C LEU A 82 4.05 -4.19 -1.85
N SER A 83 3.25 -3.73 -2.82
CA SER A 83 2.82 -4.54 -3.97
C SER A 83 3.96 -4.91 -4.93
N ARG A 84 5.11 -4.21 -4.83
CA ARG A 84 6.32 -4.50 -5.62
C ARG A 84 7.22 -5.57 -4.99
N TYR A 85 6.92 -6.01 -3.77
CA TYR A 85 7.73 -6.99 -3.08
C TYR A 85 7.23 -8.40 -3.42
N ASP A 86 8.11 -9.23 -3.97
CA ASP A 86 7.80 -10.60 -4.33
C ASP A 86 7.27 -11.37 -3.11
N ASN A 87 6.24 -12.20 -3.34
CA ASN A 87 5.50 -12.97 -2.32
C ASN A 87 4.51 -12.18 -1.44
N PHE A 88 4.20 -10.91 -1.74
CA PHE A 88 3.16 -10.16 -1.02
C PHE A 88 1.99 -9.80 -1.94
N ARG A 89 0.79 -10.24 -1.55
CA ARG A 89 -0.46 -9.69 -2.10
C ARG A 89 -0.90 -8.53 -1.22
N THR A 90 -1.15 -7.37 -1.82
CA THR A 90 -1.47 -6.13 -1.10
C THR A 90 -2.87 -5.65 -1.47
N VAL A 91 -3.66 -5.28 -0.46
CA VAL A 91 -4.94 -4.58 -0.64
C VAL A 91 -4.86 -3.27 0.10
N LEU A 92 -5.28 -2.20 -0.56
CA LEU A 92 -5.56 -0.93 0.07
C LEU A 92 -7.08 -0.80 0.26
N MET A 93 -7.51 -0.60 1.50
CA MET A 93 -8.92 -0.37 1.85
C MET A 93 -9.06 1.05 2.37
N ASP A 94 -9.95 1.83 1.76
CA ASP A 94 -10.37 3.11 2.34
C ASP A 94 -11.46 2.83 3.40
N MET A 95 -11.17 3.19 4.64
CA MET A 95 -12.08 3.03 5.78
C MET A 95 -12.49 4.38 6.37
N ASP A 96 -12.24 5.49 5.68
CA ASP A 96 -12.69 6.83 6.11
C ASP A 96 -14.18 7.04 5.80
N LEU A 97 -15.04 6.37 6.55
CA LEU A 97 -16.50 6.44 6.40
C LEU A 97 -17.11 7.77 6.89
N ARG A 98 -16.29 8.74 7.30
CA ARG A 98 -16.73 10.01 7.91
C ARG A 98 -16.86 11.18 6.93
N LYS A 99 -16.41 11.02 5.68
CA LYS A 99 -16.65 12.00 4.61
C LYS A 99 -17.84 11.57 3.75
N SER A 100 -19.04 11.68 4.31
CA SER A 100 -20.32 11.70 3.58
C SER A 100 -20.89 13.10 3.58
#